data_AF-A0A6J8BAB2-F1
#
_entry.id   AF-A0A6J8BAB2-F1
#
_cell.length_a   1.000
_cell.length_b   1.000
_cell.length_c   1.000
_cell.angle_alpha   90.00
_cell.angle_beta   90.00
_cell.angle_gamma   90.00
#
_symmetry.space_group_name_H-M   'P 1'
#
loop_
_entity.id
_entity.type
_entity.pdbx_description
1 polymer ?
#
loop_
_entity_poly.entity_id
_entity_poly.type
_entity_poly.pdbx_seq_one_letter_code
_entity_poly.pdbx_strand_id
1 'polypeptide(L)'
;MKARIRGVQTHMQRFDFFFGLTLGDCLLRNADNLGAGLQSKGPICCRGKNHGHENTVKAISLMRSDEGYGLLWQKVIQNAERKGVAKPSLPRQKRMPACFENGNVVPEYHETAEAYFRQIYFEAIDHLVNAIQERFDLPDFAMYANAEHLLLKCVRGEVFEEEYN
;
A
#
# COMPACT_ATOMS: atom_id res chain seq x y z
N MET A 1 -31.24 -2.61 -16.21
CA MET A 1 -30.51 -1.61 -15.40
C MET A 1 -30.76 -1.77 -13.88
N LYS A 2 -32.01 -1.87 -13.40
CA LYS A 2 -32.35 -2.03 -11.97
C LYS A 2 -31.63 -3.19 -11.25
N ALA A 3 -31.48 -4.34 -11.89
CA ALA A 3 -30.79 -5.50 -11.31
C ALA A 3 -29.28 -5.26 -11.06
N ARG A 4 -28.60 -4.54 -11.97
CA ARG A 4 -27.18 -4.20 -11.82
C ARG A 4 -26.95 -3.24 -10.65
N ILE A 5 -27.77 -2.20 -10.54
CA ILE A 5 -27.73 -1.23 -9.44
C ILE A 5 -27.92 -1.94 -8.10
N ARG A 6 -28.91 -2.84 -8.02
CA ARG A 6 -29.17 -3.64 -6.83
C ARG A 6 -28.00 -4.57 -6.49
N GLY A 7 -27.38 -5.21 -7.48
CA GLY A 7 -26.18 -6.03 -7.28
C GLY A 7 -25.01 -5.22 -6.71
N VAL A 8 -24.72 -4.04 -7.27
CA VAL A 8 -23.67 -3.15 -6.74
C VAL A 8 -23.98 -2.72 -5.30
N GLN A 9 -25.22 -2.34 -5.02
CA GLN A 9 -25.66 -1.99 -3.66
C GLN A 9 -25.42 -3.15 -2.68
N THR A 10 -25.74 -4.40 -3.07
CA THR A 10 -25.47 -5.57 -2.24
C THR A 10 -23.97 -5.77 -1.98
N HIS A 11 -23.11 -5.51 -2.97
CA HIS A 11 -21.66 -5.56 -2.77
C HIS A 11 -21.16 -4.44 -1.84
N MET A 12 -21.70 -3.22 -1.97
CA MET A 12 -21.32 -2.09 -1.12
C MET A 12 -21.72 -2.27 0.35
N GLN A 13 -22.74 -3.11 0.62
CA GLN A 13 -23.17 -3.46 1.97
C GLN A 13 -22.33 -4.55 2.63
N ARG A 14 -21.43 -5.21 1.89
CA ARG A 14 -20.51 -6.22 2.46
C ARG A 14 -19.40 -5.55 3.24
N PHE A 15 -19.03 -6.17 4.36
CA PHE A 15 -17.93 -5.70 5.18
C PHE A 15 -16.61 -5.68 4.41
N ASP A 16 -16.30 -6.73 3.64
CA ASP A 16 -15.05 -6.85 2.89
C ASP A 16 -14.82 -5.66 1.94
N PHE A 17 -15.89 -5.21 1.27
CA PHE A 17 -15.83 -4.04 0.39
C PHE A 17 -15.58 -2.75 1.17
N PHE A 18 -16.30 -2.57 2.28
CA PHE A 18 -16.15 -1.38 3.12
C PHE A 18 -14.78 -1.29 3.80
N PHE A 19 -14.28 -2.42 4.29
CA PHE A 19 -12.92 -2.55 4.82
C PHE A 19 -11.88 -2.23 3.75
N GLY A 20 -11.98 -2.86 2.58
CA GLY A 20 -11.07 -2.62 1.47
C GLY A 20 -11.06 -1.16 0.99
N LEU A 21 -12.24 -0.51 0.97
CA LEU A 21 -12.34 0.91 0.61
C LEU A 21 -11.70 1.82 1.66
N THR A 22 -11.88 1.51 2.95
CA THR A 22 -11.28 2.30 4.04
C THR A 22 -9.76 2.12 4.11
N LEU A 23 -9.29 0.89 3.88
CA LEU A 23 -7.88 0.57 3.77
C LEU A 23 -7.25 1.26 2.54
N GLY A 24 -7.92 1.17 1.39
CA GLY A 24 -7.50 1.82 0.16
C GLY A 24 -7.40 3.33 0.29
N ASP A 25 -8.39 3.99 0.91
CA ASP A 25 -8.34 5.43 1.20
C ASP A 25 -7.12 5.79 2.08
N CYS A 26 -6.82 4.99 3.11
CA CYS A 26 -5.67 5.21 3.98
C CYS A 26 -4.34 5.07 3.21
N LEU A 27 -4.20 3.99 2.43
CA LEU A 27 -2.97 3.65 1.73
C LEU A 27 -2.72 4.55 0.52
N LEU A 28 -3.72 4.71 -0.35
CA LEU A 28 -3.58 5.47 -1.59
C LEU A 28 -3.41 6.96 -1.32
N ARG A 29 -3.97 7.50 -0.24
CA ARG A 29 -3.72 8.90 0.15
C ARG A 29 -2.25 9.20 0.40
N ASN A 30 -1.48 8.25 0.94
CA ASN A 30 -0.04 8.41 1.10
C ASN A 30 0.68 8.43 -0.25
N ALA A 31 0.28 7.54 -1.17
CA ALA A 31 0.82 7.51 -2.53
C ALA A 31 0.46 8.78 -3.35
N ASP A 32 -0.77 9.29 -3.19
CA ASP A 32 -1.25 10.51 -3.86
C ASP A 32 -0.52 11.74 -3.34
N ASN A 33 -0.29 11.85 -2.02
CA ASN A 33 0.51 12.92 -1.42
C ASN A 33 1.94 12.91 -1.97
N LEU A 34 2.54 11.73 -2.11
CA LEU A 34 3.84 11.57 -2.74
C LEU A 34 3.80 12.04 -4.21
N GLY A 35 2.81 11.58 -4.98
CA GLY A 35 2.60 11.98 -6.37
C GLY A 35 2.47 13.49 -6.55
N ALA A 36 1.65 14.14 -5.71
CA ALA A 36 1.47 15.59 -5.70
C ALA A 36 2.78 16.32 -5.34
N GLY A 37 3.53 15.81 -4.37
CA GLY A 37 4.85 16.34 -4.00
C GLY A 37 5.84 16.31 -5.16
N LEU A 38 5.91 15.18 -5.88
CA LEU A 38 6.80 15.00 -7.04
C LEU A 38 6.46 15.90 -8.23
N GLN A 39 5.19 16.29 -8.37
CA GLN A 39 4.69 17.14 -9.46
C GLN A 39 4.69 18.64 -9.11
N SER A 40 4.97 18.99 -7.84
CA SER A 40 4.99 20.39 -7.40
C SER A 40 6.15 21.16 -8.02
N LYS A 41 5.97 22.46 -8.28
CA LYS A 41 6.93 23.35 -8.98
C LYS A 41 8.21 23.67 -8.19
N GLY A 42 8.51 22.94 -7.11
CA GLY A 42 9.72 23.15 -6.29
C GLY A 42 11.01 22.78 -7.02
N PRO A 43 12.19 22.87 -6.37
CA PRO A 43 13.44 22.37 -6.94
C PRO A 43 13.35 20.85 -7.03
N ILE A 44 12.87 20.36 -8.18
CA ILE A 44 12.75 18.94 -8.50
C ILE A 44 14.16 18.41 -8.84
N CYS A 45 14.96 18.29 -7.79
CA CYS A 45 16.23 17.58 -7.77
C CYS A 45 15.94 16.08 -7.60
N CYS A 46 16.68 15.22 -8.27
CA CYS A 46 16.62 13.77 -8.12
C CYS A 46 16.79 13.38 -6.64
N ARG A 47 17.63 14.11 -5.89
CA ARG A 47 17.79 13.94 -4.44
C ARG A 47 16.58 14.38 -3.60
N GLY A 48 15.86 15.41 -4.03
CA GLY A 48 14.60 15.84 -3.39
C GLY A 48 13.50 14.80 -3.56
N LYS A 49 13.45 14.15 -4.73
CA LYS A 49 12.57 13.01 -5.02
C LYS A 49 12.96 11.76 -4.20
N ASN A 50 14.25 11.55 -3.93
CA ASN A 50 14.72 10.47 -3.06
C ASN A 50 14.22 10.62 -1.62
N HIS A 51 14.40 11.80 -1.02
CA HIS A 51 13.91 12.04 0.34
C HIS A 51 12.37 11.93 0.46
N GLY A 52 11.64 12.33 -0.58
CA GLY A 52 10.18 12.27 -0.60
C GLY A 52 9.62 10.85 -0.52
N HIS A 53 10.15 9.93 -1.34
CA HIS A 53 9.68 8.55 -1.30
C HIS A 53 10.17 7.82 -0.04
N GLU A 54 11.41 8.06 0.42
CA GLU A 54 11.92 7.48 1.67
C GLU A 54 11.07 7.85 2.88
N ASN A 55 10.67 9.12 3.00
CA ASN A 55 9.80 9.58 4.08
C ASN A 55 8.41 8.95 3.98
N THR A 56 7.89 8.76 2.77
CA THR A 56 6.61 8.10 2.54
C THR A 56 6.67 6.62 2.92
N VAL A 57 7.75 5.93 2.53
CA VAL A 57 8.01 4.53 2.93
C VAL A 57 8.11 4.43 4.44
N LYS A 58 8.89 5.29 5.11
CA LYS A 58 8.99 5.31 6.59
C LYS A 58 7.63 5.51 7.26
N ALA A 59 6.82 6.43 6.75
CA ALA A 59 5.46 6.68 7.26
C ALA A 59 4.56 5.44 7.09
N ILE A 60 4.62 4.77 5.94
CA ILE A 60 3.84 3.55 5.67
C ILE A 60 4.34 2.38 6.53
N SER A 61 5.65 2.22 6.68
CA SER A 61 6.24 1.19 7.55
C SER A 61 5.85 1.39 9.02
N LEU A 62 5.67 2.64 9.48
CA LEU A 62 5.18 2.91 10.83
C LEU A 62 3.72 2.45 11.02
N MET A 63 2.90 2.50 9.96
CA MET A 63 1.53 1.98 9.98
C MET A 63 1.48 0.46 10.07
N ARG A 64 2.57 -0.24 9.72
CA ARG A 64 2.73 -1.70 9.83
C ARG A 64 2.93 -2.14 11.29
N SER A 65 2.12 -1.63 12.21
CA SER A 65 2.09 -2.02 13.61
C SER A 65 0.71 -2.57 13.97
N ASP A 66 0.68 -3.41 15.01
CA ASP A 66 -0.58 -3.93 15.54
C ASP A 66 -1.48 -2.80 16.09
N GLU A 67 -0.87 -1.74 16.59
CA GLU A 67 -1.54 -0.52 17.01
C GLU A 67 -2.20 0.19 15.82
N GLY A 68 -1.49 0.30 14.69
CA GLY A 68 -2.02 0.86 13.45
C GLY A 68 -3.22 0.07 12.92
N TYR A 69 -3.12 -1.27 12.96
CA TYR A 69 -4.26 -2.14 12.65
C TYR A 69 -5.43 -1.92 13.61
N GLY A 70 -5.19 -1.86 14.93
CA GLY A 70 -6.23 -1.64 15.92
C GLY A 70 -7.00 -0.33 15.72
N LEU A 71 -6.29 0.77 15.41
CA LEU A 71 -6.91 2.05 15.09
C LEU A 71 -7.77 2.00 13.83
N LEU A 72 -7.28 1.34 12.77
CA LEU A 72 -8.05 1.16 11.55
C LEU A 72 -9.30 0.31 11.82
N TRP A 73 -9.13 -0.80 12.54
CA TRP A 73 -10.21 -1.73 12.87
C TRP A 73 -11.33 -1.05 13.65
N GLN A 74 -11.00 -0.31 14.71
CA GLN A 74 -11.98 0.46 15.48
C GLN A 74 -12.71 1.48 14.61
N LYS A 75 -11.98 2.21 13.75
CA LYS A 75 -12.57 3.16 12.81
C LYS A 75 -13.51 2.47 11.82
N VAL A 76 -13.16 1.30 11.31
CA VAL A 76 -13.98 0.55 10.36
C VAL A 76 -15.25 0.06 11.04
N ILE A 77 -15.16 -0.55 12.23
CA ILE A 77 -16.33 -1.07 12.96
C ILE A 77 -17.30 0.06 13.31
N GLN A 78 -16.80 1.18 13.87
CA GLN A 78 -17.65 2.31 14.23
C GLN A 78 -18.37 2.90 13.01
N ASN A 79 -17.67 3.01 11.87
CA ASN A 79 -18.27 3.54 10.65
C ASN A 79 -19.20 2.52 9.97
N ALA A 80 -18.92 1.22 10.08
CA ALA A 80 -19.79 0.16 9.59
C ALA A 80 -21.13 0.16 10.32
N GLU A 81 -21.10 0.27 11.66
CA GLU A 81 -22.30 0.39 12.49
C GLU A 81 -23.12 1.64 12.12
N ARG A 82 -22.46 2.79 11.97
CA ARG A 82 -23.12 4.05 11.57
C ARG A 82 -23.78 3.96 10.19
N LYS A 83 -23.16 3.24 9.25
CA LYS A 83 -23.62 3.12 7.86
C LYS A 83 -24.54 1.91 7.61
N GLY A 84 -24.78 1.08 8.63
CA GLY A 84 -25.58 -0.14 8.50
C GLY A 84 -24.95 -1.20 7.58
N VAL A 85 -23.61 -1.27 7.53
CA VAL A 85 -22.87 -2.29 6.78
C VAL A 85 -22.93 -3.63 7.54
N ALA A 86 -22.85 -4.74 6.81
CA ALA A 86 -22.80 -6.07 7.41
C ALA A 86 -21.62 -6.21 8.39
N LYS A 87 -21.76 -7.10 9.38
CA LYS A 87 -20.70 -7.43 10.33
C LYS A 87 -19.55 -8.17 9.64
N PRO A 88 -18.32 -8.09 10.18
CA PRO A 88 -17.20 -8.88 9.67
C PRO A 88 -17.52 -10.38 9.73
N SER A 89 -17.30 -11.07 8.62
CA SER A 89 -17.54 -12.51 8.48
C SER A 89 -16.37 -13.14 7.77
N LEU A 90 -16.01 -14.36 8.16
CA LEU A 90 -14.98 -15.12 7.44
C LEU A 90 -15.47 -15.48 6.03
N PRO A 91 -14.57 -15.51 5.03
CA PRO A 91 -14.90 -16.02 3.71
C PRO A 91 -15.39 -17.47 3.82
N ARG A 92 -16.27 -17.86 2.89
CA ARG A 92 -16.68 -19.25 2.78
C ARG A 92 -15.46 -20.13 2.54
N GLN A 93 -15.17 -21.02 3.48
CA GLN A 93 -14.12 -22.03 3.33
C GLN A 93 -14.45 -22.90 2.11
N LYS A 94 -13.51 -22.96 1.17
CA LYS A 94 -13.64 -23.78 -0.04
C LYS A 94 -12.81 -25.05 0.16
N ARG A 95 -13.45 -26.19 -0.08
CA ARG A 95 -12.71 -27.45 -0.19
C ARG A 95 -11.81 -27.38 -1.41
N MET A 96 -10.55 -27.78 -1.24
CA MET A 96 -9.61 -27.86 -2.34
C MET A 96 -10.13 -28.86 -3.40
N PRO A 97 -10.04 -28.54 -4.71
CA PRO A 97 -10.41 -29.49 -5.75
C PRO A 97 -9.55 -30.75 -5.67
N ALA A 98 -10.14 -31.92 -5.93
CA ALA A 98 -9.48 -33.22 -5.76
C ALA A 98 -8.19 -33.39 -6.57
N CYS A 99 -8.02 -32.66 -7.68
CA CYS A 99 -6.80 -32.71 -8.48
C CYS A 99 -5.56 -32.06 -7.84
N PHE A 100 -5.75 -31.27 -6.77
CA PHE A 100 -4.67 -30.60 -6.03
C PHE A 100 -4.46 -31.20 -4.62
N GLU A 101 -5.11 -32.32 -4.29
CA GLU A 101 -5.04 -32.97 -2.97
C GLU A 101 -3.70 -33.71 -2.78
N ASN A 102 -2.62 -32.94 -2.58
CA ASN A 102 -1.30 -33.46 -2.21
C ASN A 102 -1.23 -33.71 -0.69
N GLY A 103 -1.70 -34.88 -0.26
CA GLY A 103 -1.54 -35.39 1.11
C GLY A 103 -2.61 -34.95 2.12
N ASN A 104 -2.60 -35.59 3.30
CA ASN A 104 -3.53 -35.39 4.42
C ASN A 104 -3.31 -34.07 5.20
N VAL A 105 -2.84 -33.02 4.54
CA VAL A 105 -2.60 -31.73 5.22
C VAL A 105 -3.93 -31.02 5.40
N VAL A 106 -4.29 -30.75 6.65
CA VAL A 106 -5.49 -29.97 6.98
C VAL A 106 -5.25 -28.52 6.52
N PRO A 107 -6.14 -27.92 5.70
CA PRO A 107 -5.99 -26.53 5.29
C PRO A 107 -6.03 -25.60 6.51
N GLU A 108 -5.06 -24.70 6.59
CA GLU A 108 -4.99 -23.68 7.63
C GLU A 108 -5.99 -22.56 7.33
N TYR A 109 -6.90 -22.32 8.28
CA TYR A 109 -7.89 -21.24 8.19
C TYR A 109 -7.77 -20.34 9.41
N HIS A 110 -8.04 -19.05 9.24
CA HIS A 110 -8.12 -18.14 10.37
C HIS A 110 -9.30 -18.49 11.28
N GLU A 111 -9.03 -18.51 12.58
CA GLU A 111 -10.04 -18.76 13.61
C GLU A 111 -11.03 -17.60 13.74
N THR A 112 -10.57 -16.35 13.49
CA THR A 112 -11.37 -15.13 13.69
C THR A 112 -11.37 -14.23 12.45
N ALA A 113 -12.51 -13.60 12.15
CA ALA A 113 -12.62 -12.64 11.04
C ALA A 113 -11.63 -11.48 11.17
N GLU A 114 -11.36 -11.01 12.38
CA GLU A 114 -10.34 -9.99 12.66
C GLU A 114 -8.93 -10.45 12.24
N ALA A 115 -8.55 -11.70 12.52
CA ALA A 115 -7.25 -12.22 12.12
C ALA A 115 -7.10 -12.29 10.59
N TYR A 116 -8.19 -12.62 9.89
CA TYR A 116 -8.23 -12.60 8.43
C TYR A 116 -8.02 -11.18 7.85
N PHE A 117 -8.72 -10.17 8.37
CA PHE A 117 -8.54 -8.79 7.92
C PHE A 117 -7.20 -8.18 8.33
N ARG A 118 -6.62 -8.64 9.45
CA ARG A 118 -5.26 -8.29 9.88
C ARG A 118 -4.22 -8.76 8.88
N GLN A 119 -4.35 -9.97 8.33
CA GLN A 119 -3.45 -10.43 7.27
C GLN A 119 -3.55 -9.54 6.02
N ILE A 120 -4.77 -9.26 5.55
CA ILE A 120 -4.99 -8.38 4.39
C ILE A 120 -4.38 -6.99 4.61
N TYR A 121 -4.50 -6.45 5.81
CA TYR A 121 -3.93 -5.16 6.18
C TYR A 121 -2.40 -5.14 5.99
N PHE A 122 -1.70 -6.14 6.54
CA PHE A 122 -0.25 -6.22 6.41
C PHE A 122 0.20 -6.51 4.99
N GLU A 123 -0.46 -7.42 4.29
CA GLU A 123 -0.17 -7.72 2.89
C GLU A 123 -0.33 -6.47 2.01
N ALA A 124 -1.40 -5.70 2.21
CA ALA A 124 -1.62 -4.47 1.43
C ALA A 124 -0.55 -3.40 1.69
N ILE A 125 -0.10 -3.27 2.94
CA ILE A 125 0.99 -2.36 3.30
C ILE A 125 2.30 -2.82 2.66
N ASP A 126 2.64 -4.10 2.80
CA ASP A 126 3.88 -4.67 2.27
C ASP A 126 3.91 -4.55 0.74
N HIS A 127 2.78 -4.81 0.07
CA HIS A 127 2.64 -4.58 -1.37
C HIS A 127 2.82 -3.11 -1.76
N LEU A 128 2.27 -2.16 -1.00
CA LEU A 128 2.43 -0.75 -1.29
C LEU A 128 3.89 -0.29 -1.13
N VAL A 129 4.55 -0.72 -0.06
CA VAL A 129 5.97 -0.40 0.19
C VAL A 129 6.83 -0.93 -0.94
N ASN A 130 6.65 -2.21 -1.31
CA ASN A 130 7.40 -2.83 -2.40
C ASN A 130 7.14 -2.11 -3.73
N ALA A 131 5.88 -1.79 -4.05
CA ALA A 131 5.55 -1.07 -5.28
C ALA A 131 6.16 0.34 -5.34
N ILE A 132 6.27 1.04 -4.21
CA ILE A 132 6.96 2.34 -4.15
C ILE A 132 8.46 2.11 -4.35
N GLN A 133 9.08 1.19 -3.61
CA GLN A 133 10.52 0.92 -3.70
C GLN A 133 10.95 0.51 -5.11
N GLU A 134 10.28 -0.46 -5.73
CA GLU A 134 10.55 -0.92 -7.09
C GLU A 134 10.48 0.22 -8.11
N ARG A 135 9.57 1.18 -7.90
CA ARG A 135 9.42 2.33 -8.80
C ARG A 135 10.59 3.32 -8.69
N PHE A 136 11.21 3.44 -7.52
CA PHE A 136 12.33 4.36 -7.30
C PHE A 136 13.71 3.71 -7.47
N ASP A 137 13.80 2.37 -7.41
CA ASP A 137 15.03 1.59 -7.62
C ASP A 137 15.34 1.30 -9.11
N LEU A 138 14.80 2.12 -10.02
CA LEU A 138 15.07 1.98 -11.45
C LEU A 138 16.48 2.49 -11.79
N PRO A 139 17.27 1.78 -12.62
CA PRO A 139 18.64 2.17 -12.96
C PRO A 139 18.70 3.54 -13.65
N ASP A 140 17.67 3.88 -14.44
CA ASP A 140 17.54 5.18 -15.08
C ASP A 140 17.50 6.31 -14.05
N PHE A 141 16.84 6.09 -12.92
CA PHE A 141 16.72 7.08 -11.86
C PHE A 141 18.09 7.37 -11.23
N ALA A 142 18.90 6.34 -11.02
CA ALA A 142 20.27 6.47 -10.53
C ALA A 142 21.15 7.27 -11.52
N MET A 143 21.00 7.04 -12.83
CA MET A 143 21.71 7.81 -13.86
C MET A 143 21.37 9.30 -13.80
N TYR A 144 20.08 9.65 -13.70
CA TYR A 144 19.67 11.07 -13.57
C TYR A 144 20.18 11.71 -12.28
N ALA A 145 20.16 10.98 -11.16
CA ALA A 145 20.71 11.46 -9.89
C ALA A 145 22.22 11.70 -9.97
N ASN A 146 22.95 10.82 -10.65
CA ASN A 146 24.37 10.93 -10.89
C ASN A 146 24.71 12.13 -11.78
N ALA A 147 23.98 12.31 -12.88
CA ALA A 147 24.14 13.45 -13.77
C ALA A 147 23.88 14.78 -13.05
N GLU A 148 22.82 14.85 -12.25
CA GLU A 148 22.54 16.03 -11.43
C GLU A 148 23.65 16.29 -10.40
N HIS A 149 24.15 15.24 -9.75
CA HIS A 149 25.22 15.36 -8.77
C HIS A 149 26.49 15.96 -9.40
N LEU A 150 26.85 15.49 -10.59
CA LEU A 150 27.98 16.03 -11.36
C LEU A 150 27.77 17.51 -11.69
N LEU A 151 26.61 17.88 -12.24
CA LEU A 151 26.32 19.28 -12.57
C LEU A 151 26.40 20.21 -11.35
N LEU A 152 25.87 19.77 -10.20
CA LEU A 152 25.92 20.56 -8.97
C LEU A 152 27.35 20.68 -8.42
N LYS A 153 28.20 19.65 -8.58
CA LYS A 153 29.63 19.73 -8.24
C LYS A 153 30.39 20.67 -9.16
N CYS A 154 30.13 20.64 -10.48
CA CYS A 154 30.73 21.58 -11.44
C CYS A 154 30.41 23.04 -11.09
N VAL A 155 29.15 23.33 -10.72
CA VAL A 155 28.74 24.69 -10.30
C VAL A 155 29.44 25.13 -9.01
N ARG A 156 29.77 24.18 -8.13
CA ARG A 156 30.48 24.45 -6.85
C ARG A 156 32.00 24.54 -7.00
N GLY A 157 32.56 24.17 -8.15
CA GLY A 157 34.01 24.17 -8.39
C GLY A 157 34.75 23.02 -7.68
N GLU A 158 34.04 21.95 -7.32
CA GLU A 158 34.63 20.73 -6.72
C GLU A 158 35.26 19.84 -7.81
N VAL A 159 36.30 19.06 -7.48
CA VAL A 159 36.94 18.11 -8.43
C VAL A 159 36.00 16.92 -8.67
N PHE A 160 35.77 16.55 -9.94
CA PHE A 160 34.75 15.57 -10.34
C PHE A 160 35.27 14.42 -11.24
N GLU A 161 36.57 14.38 -11.54
CA GLU A 161 37.13 13.41 -12.52
C GLU A 161 37.25 11.96 -12.02
N GLU A 162 37.24 11.70 -10.71
CA GLU A 162 37.55 10.36 -10.15
C GLU A 162 36.32 9.51 -9.77
N GLU A 163 35.11 10.07 -9.75
CA GLU A 163 33.94 9.43 -9.10
C GLU A 163 32.98 8.67 -10.05
N TYR A 164 33.16 8.74 -11.37
CA TYR A 164 32.22 8.19 -12.37
C TYR A 164 32.86 7.20 -13.36
N ASN A 165 33.71 6.29 -12.87
CA ASN A 165 34.14 5.09 -13.62
C ASN A 165 33.21 3.91 -13.37
#